data_AF-A0A812YJC8-F1
#
_entry.id   AF-A0A812YJC8-F1
#
_cell.length_a   1.000
_cell.length_b   1.000
_cell.length_c   1.000
_cell.angle_alpha   90.00
_cell.angle_beta   90.00
_cell.angle_gamma   90.00
#
_symmetry.space_group_name_H-M   'P 1'
#
loop_
_entity.id
_entity.type
_entity.pdbx_description
1 polymer ?
#
loop_
_entity_poly.entity_id
_entity_poly.type
_entity_poly.pdbx_seq_one_letter_code
_entity_poly.pdbx_strand_id
1 'polypeptide(L)'
;MAYIDQLVWRLKELKCPAVFILCVVLVYYTKLGMLNQEIQYCEFFAGKANVFRSVSNSGYPSCAVDISYFDGISGTQSNPFDILSASGLALGIWLILAAKEDEFITIWGIVCSSWVRTNAYISKRSVLLPQGDVTQPRILSANSMASRFQCCTKYGRCLKNA
;
A
#
# COMPACT_ATOMS: atom_id res chain seq x y z
N MET A 1 12.63 17.35 -14.04
CA MET A 1 13.45 16.15 -13.75
C MET A 1 14.25 16.47 -12.50
N ALA A 2 13.90 15.90 -11.35
CA ALA A 2 14.55 16.23 -10.10
C ALA A 2 16.02 15.77 -10.12
N TYR A 3 16.94 16.63 -9.70
CA TYR A 3 18.34 16.24 -9.52
C TYR A 3 18.42 15.24 -8.37
N ILE A 4 18.98 14.05 -8.62
CA ILE A 4 19.08 12.97 -7.63
C ILE A 4 19.76 13.43 -6.34
N ASP A 5 20.72 14.35 -6.43
CA ASP A 5 21.40 14.94 -5.27
C ASP A 5 20.45 15.75 -4.40
N GLN A 6 19.57 16.55 -5.01
CA GLN A 6 18.53 17.31 -4.30
C GLN A 6 17.50 16.36 -3.67
N LEU A 7 17.13 15.28 -4.36
CA LEU A 7 16.24 14.26 -3.81
C LEU A 7 16.87 13.59 -2.58
N VAL A 8 18.13 13.16 -2.67
CA VAL A 8 18.86 12.56 -1.54
C VAL A 8 18.98 13.54 -0.39
N TRP A 9 19.28 14.81 -0.67
CA TRP A 9 19.35 15.85 0.36
C TRP A 9 18.00 16.03 1.07
N ARG A 10 16.90 16.17 0.33
CA ARG A 10 15.54 16.26 0.89
C ARG A 10 15.18 15.03 1.74
N LEU A 11 15.48 13.83 1.26
CA LEU A 11 15.22 12.60 2.03
C LEU A 11 16.04 12.55 3.34
N LYS A 12 17.27 13.08 3.34
CA LYS A 12 18.06 13.23 4.57
C LYS A 12 17.45 14.26 5.53
N GLU A 13 16.97 15.39 5.01
CA GLU A 13 16.27 16.40 5.84
C GLU A 13 15.00 15.84 6.48
N LEU A 14 14.26 15.01 5.75
CA LEU A 14 13.10 14.27 6.25
C LEU A 14 13.47 13.12 7.21
N LYS A 15 14.76 12.94 7.53
CA LYS A 15 15.29 11.89 8.40
C LYS A 15 14.90 10.49 7.92
N CYS A 16 14.79 10.29 6.60
CA CYS A 16 14.53 8.98 6.04
C CYS A 16 15.67 8.00 6.35
N PRO A 17 15.38 6.71 6.62
CA PRO A 17 16.43 5.72 6.85
C PRO A 17 17.40 5.61 5.67
N ALA A 18 18.70 5.46 5.95
CA ALA A 18 19.73 5.37 4.90
C ALA A 18 19.48 4.23 3.90
N VAL A 19 18.95 3.10 4.38
CA VAL A 19 18.56 1.96 3.55
C VAL A 19 17.47 2.35 2.55
N PHE A 20 16.48 3.13 2.97
CA PHE A 20 15.41 3.59 2.09
C PHE A 20 15.95 4.56 1.03
N ILE A 21 16.81 5.50 1.43
CA ILE A 21 17.48 6.42 0.50
C ILE A 21 18.27 5.63 -0.56
N LEU A 22 18.99 4.58 -0.14
CA LEU A 22 19.72 3.70 -1.05
C LEU A 22 18.77 2.99 -2.04
N CYS A 23 17.62 2.48 -1.58
CA CYS A 23 16.62 1.88 -2.46
C CYS A 23 16.12 2.88 -3.51
N VAL A 24 15.79 4.12 -3.11
CA VAL A 24 15.34 5.17 -4.03
C VAL A 24 16.41 5.48 -5.09
N VAL A 25 17.67 5.60 -4.67
CA VAL A 25 18.81 5.84 -5.56
C VAL A 25 18.99 4.67 -6.54
N LEU A 26 18.94 3.43 -6.05
CA LEU A 26 19.09 2.24 -6.90
C LEU A 26 17.94 2.14 -7.93
N VAL A 27 16.70 2.39 -7.52
CA VAL A 27 15.54 2.42 -8.43
C VAL A 27 15.66 3.55 -9.47
N TYR A 28 16.14 4.72 -9.06
CA TYR A 28 16.38 5.84 -9.97
C TYR A 28 17.43 5.49 -11.04
N TYR A 29 18.55 4.87 -10.65
CA TYR A 29 19.64 4.54 -11.58
C TYR A 29 19.41 3.30 -12.43
N THR A 30 18.49 2.41 -12.04
CA THR A 30 18.19 1.19 -12.82
C THR A 30 17.45 1.47 -14.13
N LYS A 31 17.06 2.74 -14.39
CA LYS A 31 16.44 3.18 -15.65
C LYS A 31 15.38 2.20 -16.17
N LEU A 32 14.52 1.69 -15.28
CA LEU A 32 13.28 1.03 -15.66
C LEU A 32 12.54 2.01 -16.59
N GLY A 33 12.43 1.67 -17.87
CA GLY A 33 12.29 2.59 -19.00
C GLY A 33 11.30 3.75 -18.83
N MET A 34 11.64 4.88 -19.45
CA MET A 34 10.85 6.12 -19.59
C MET A 34 10.14 6.60 -18.32
N LEU A 35 10.75 7.60 -17.66
CA LEU A 35 10.25 8.33 -16.48
C LEU A 35 9.00 9.20 -16.73
N ASN A 36 8.15 8.84 -17.69
CA ASN A 36 6.92 9.57 -17.99
C ASN A 36 5.75 8.60 -17.92
N GLN A 37 5.33 8.29 -16.69
CA GLN A 37 4.08 7.58 -16.48
C GLN A 37 2.91 8.58 -16.45
N GLU A 38 1.76 8.24 -17.05
CA GLU A 38 0.61 9.15 -17.22
C GLU A 38 -0.42 9.09 -16.07
N ILE A 39 -0.25 8.16 -15.12
CA ILE A 39 -1.10 7.99 -13.95
C ILE A 39 -0.98 9.25 -13.07
N GLN A 40 -2.13 9.82 -12.73
CA GLN A 40 -2.25 10.99 -11.85
C GLN A 40 -2.63 10.61 -10.41
N TYR A 41 -3.12 9.37 -10.22
CA TYR A 41 -3.50 8.88 -8.91
C TYR A 41 -3.13 7.41 -8.70
N CYS A 42 -2.45 7.10 -7.61
CA CYS A 42 -2.14 5.72 -7.21
C CYS A 42 -2.63 5.44 -5.78
N GLU A 43 -3.45 4.41 -5.61
CA GLU A 43 -3.87 3.91 -4.30
C GLU A 43 -3.09 2.64 -3.96
N PHE A 44 -2.26 2.68 -2.91
CA PHE A 44 -1.59 1.53 -2.32
C PHE A 44 -2.43 0.98 -1.17
N PHE A 45 -2.48 -0.35 -1.02
CA PHE A 45 -3.34 -1.04 -0.06
C PHE A 45 -4.84 -0.77 -0.29
N ALA A 46 -5.23 -0.75 -1.57
CA ALA A 46 -6.53 -0.30 -2.05
C ALA A 46 -7.68 -1.29 -1.83
N GLY A 47 -7.93 -1.74 -0.60
CA GLY A 47 -8.61 -3.02 -0.46
C GLY A 47 -10.09 -3.13 -0.83
N LYS A 48 -10.79 -1.99 -1.02
CA LYS A 48 -11.93 -1.91 -1.96
C LYS A 48 -11.72 -0.90 -3.08
N ALA A 49 -10.59 -0.22 -3.10
CA ALA A 49 -10.19 0.76 -4.08
C ALA A 49 -11.28 1.82 -4.27
N ASN A 50 -11.95 2.24 -3.19
CA ASN A 50 -13.11 3.12 -3.29
C ASN A 50 -12.70 4.50 -3.80
N VAL A 51 -11.55 5.00 -3.35
CA VAL A 51 -11.04 6.30 -3.80
C VAL A 51 -10.54 6.19 -5.23
N PHE A 52 -9.77 5.15 -5.56
CA PHE A 52 -9.39 4.81 -6.94
C PHE A 52 -10.60 4.75 -7.86
N ARG A 53 -11.67 4.03 -7.50
CA ARG A 53 -12.90 3.94 -8.31
C ARG A 53 -13.54 5.30 -8.50
N SER A 54 -13.61 6.12 -7.45
CA SER A 54 -14.15 7.48 -7.56
C SER A 54 -13.31 8.35 -8.48
N VAL A 55 -11.98 8.30 -8.35
CA VAL A 55 -11.05 9.10 -9.16
C VAL A 55 -11.06 8.64 -10.62
N SER A 56 -11.07 7.33 -10.84
CA SER A 56 -11.20 6.70 -12.16
C SER A 56 -12.52 7.07 -12.84
N ASN A 57 -13.64 7.03 -12.12
CA ASN A 57 -14.95 7.44 -12.64
C ASN A 57 -15.03 8.93 -13.01
N SER A 58 -14.20 9.77 -12.39
CA SER A 58 -14.06 11.19 -12.73
C SER A 58 -13.16 11.44 -13.94
N GLY A 59 -12.62 10.38 -14.57
CA GLY A 59 -11.83 10.46 -15.80
C GLY A 59 -10.32 10.66 -15.60
N TYR A 60 -9.83 10.59 -14.36
CA TYR A 60 -8.40 10.71 -14.10
C TYR A 60 -7.67 9.37 -14.30
N PRO A 61 -6.54 9.34 -15.03
CA PRO A 61 -5.66 8.18 -15.11
C PRO A 61 -5.24 7.76 -13.71
N SER A 62 -5.65 6.57 -13.30
CA SER A 62 -5.50 6.12 -11.93
C SER A 62 -5.14 4.64 -11.87
N CYS A 63 -4.46 4.23 -10.80
CA CYS A 63 -4.07 2.86 -10.56
C CYS A 63 -4.36 2.48 -9.09
N ALA A 64 -4.79 1.25 -8.86
CA ALA A 64 -4.93 0.66 -7.54
C ALA A 64 -3.98 -0.52 -7.42
N VAL A 65 -2.98 -0.37 -6.56
CA VAL A 65 -1.94 -1.36 -6.30
C VAL A 65 -2.32 -2.09 -5.00
N ASP A 66 -2.35 -3.43 -5.04
CA ASP A 66 -2.19 -4.38 -3.91
C ASP A 66 -3.28 -5.46 -3.70
N ILE A 67 -4.58 -5.32 -3.98
CA ILE A 67 -5.55 -6.25 -3.30
C ILE A 67 -6.37 -7.23 -4.15
N SER A 68 -6.40 -7.18 -5.48
CA SER A 68 -7.23 -8.19 -6.19
C SER A 68 -6.96 -8.40 -7.68
N TYR A 69 -6.00 -7.70 -8.28
CA TYR A 69 -5.79 -7.82 -9.73
C TYR A 69 -5.33 -9.22 -10.18
N PHE A 70 -4.88 -10.08 -9.25
CA PHE A 70 -4.39 -11.43 -9.55
C PHE A 70 -4.95 -12.56 -8.68
N ASP A 71 -5.93 -12.30 -7.81
CA ASP A 71 -6.55 -13.34 -6.95
C ASP A 71 -7.31 -14.43 -7.73
N GLY A 72 -7.49 -14.26 -9.05
CA GLY A 72 -8.13 -15.22 -9.96
C GLY A 72 -7.19 -16.08 -10.80
N ILE A 73 -5.87 -15.83 -10.79
CA ILE A 73 -4.91 -16.68 -11.52
C ILE A 73 -4.44 -17.78 -10.57
N SER A 74 -5.23 -18.86 -10.58
CA SER A 74 -5.02 -20.10 -9.85
C SER A 74 -3.56 -20.58 -9.88
N GLY A 75 -2.96 -20.67 -8.69
CA GLY A 75 -1.73 -21.42 -8.45
C GLY A 75 -0.48 -20.54 -8.34
N THR A 76 -0.01 -20.34 -7.11
CA THR A 76 1.42 -20.10 -6.78
C THR A 76 2.12 -18.77 -7.13
N GLN A 77 1.52 -17.80 -7.82
CA GLN A 77 2.21 -16.51 -8.03
C GLN A 77 1.81 -15.45 -6.99
N SER A 78 2.77 -15.03 -6.17
CA SER A 78 2.65 -13.88 -5.28
C SER A 78 2.33 -12.63 -6.10
N ASN A 79 1.35 -11.83 -5.67
CA ASN A 79 1.00 -10.57 -6.32
C ASN A 79 2.27 -9.71 -6.55
N PRO A 80 2.71 -9.48 -7.81
CA PRO A 80 3.93 -8.72 -8.08
C PRO A 80 3.82 -7.25 -7.69
N PHE A 81 2.58 -6.77 -7.48
CA PHE A 81 2.24 -5.43 -7.04
C PHE A 81 2.04 -5.34 -5.51
N ASP A 82 2.37 -6.39 -4.75
CA ASP A 82 2.35 -6.34 -3.29
C ASP A 82 3.44 -5.39 -2.78
N ILE A 83 3.05 -4.22 -2.26
CA ILE A 83 3.97 -3.18 -1.78
C ILE A 83 4.83 -3.65 -0.59
N LEU A 84 4.42 -4.70 0.12
CA LEU A 84 5.22 -5.33 1.17
C LEU A 84 6.28 -6.28 0.61
N SER A 85 6.18 -6.66 -0.66
CA SER A 85 7.25 -7.37 -1.38
C SER A 85 8.33 -6.40 -1.86
N ALA A 86 9.56 -6.89 -2.01
CA ALA A 86 10.67 -6.09 -2.54
C ALA A 86 10.37 -5.54 -3.95
N SER A 87 9.72 -6.34 -4.80
CA SER A 87 9.31 -5.95 -6.16
C SER A 87 8.22 -4.89 -6.16
N GLY A 88 7.20 -5.02 -5.31
CA GLY A 88 6.12 -4.03 -5.23
C GLY A 88 6.60 -2.72 -4.61
N LEU A 89 7.50 -2.76 -3.62
CA LEU A 89 8.15 -1.55 -3.08
C LEU A 89 8.97 -0.84 -4.16
N ALA A 90 9.79 -1.57 -4.91
CA ALA A 90 10.58 -1.01 -6.00
C ALA A 90 9.68 -0.37 -7.07
N LEU A 91 8.57 -1.03 -7.42
CA LEU A 91 7.59 -0.50 -8.35
C LEU A 91 6.88 0.76 -7.82
N GLY A 92 6.50 0.77 -6.54
CA GLY A 92 5.87 1.92 -5.90
C GLY A 92 6.78 3.16 -5.92
N ILE A 93 8.07 2.96 -5.61
CA ILE A 93 9.09 4.01 -5.73
C ILE A 93 9.21 4.46 -7.19
N TRP A 94 9.28 3.52 -8.14
CA TRP A 94 9.39 3.84 -9.55
C TRP A 94 8.20 4.67 -10.06
N LEU A 95 6.96 4.31 -9.69
CA LEU A 95 5.76 5.05 -10.08
C LEU A 95 5.79 6.52 -9.60
N ILE A 96 6.28 6.75 -8.38
CA ILE A 96 6.43 8.09 -7.81
C ILE A 96 7.52 8.87 -8.53
N LEU A 97 8.66 8.23 -8.80
CA LEU A 97 9.79 8.88 -9.47
C LEU A 97 9.52 9.16 -10.96
N ALA A 98 8.71 8.34 -11.63
CA ALA A 98 8.31 8.49 -13.02
C ALA A 98 7.12 9.45 -13.19
N ALA A 99 6.52 9.91 -12.09
CA ALA A 99 5.39 10.81 -12.14
C ALA A 99 5.80 12.23 -12.52
N LYS A 100 4.87 12.94 -13.17
CA LYS A 100 5.02 14.37 -13.41
C LYS A 100 4.94 15.13 -12.09
N GLU A 101 5.85 16.08 -11.92
CA GLU A 101 5.93 16.94 -10.73
C GLU A 101 4.59 17.66 -10.52
N ASP A 102 4.12 17.70 -9.26
CA ASP A 102 2.86 18.30 -8.83
C ASP A 102 1.56 17.74 -9.43
N GLU A 103 1.62 16.69 -10.26
CA GLU A 103 0.44 16.11 -10.93
C GLU A 103 0.15 14.65 -10.50
N PHE A 104 0.79 14.18 -9.43
CA PHE A 104 0.62 12.80 -8.96
C PHE A 104 0.30 12.71 -7.49
N ILE A 105 -0.83 12.09 -7.20
CA ILE A 105 -1.32 11.84 -5.85
C ILE A 105 -1.15 10.37 -5.52
N THR A 106 -0.53 10.08 -4.38
CA THR A 106 -0.51 8.72 -3.83
C THR A 106 -1.29 8.68 -2.53
N ILE A 107 -2.14 7.66 -2.38
CA ILE A 107 -2.81 7.35 -1.12
C ILE A 107 -2.30 6.02 -0.62
N TRP A 108 -1.90 6.01 0.64
CA TRP A 108 -1.38 4.84 1.33
C TRP A 108 -2.40 4.41 2.37
N GLY A 109 -3.16 3.34 2.07
CA GLY A 109 -4.13 2.74 2.99
C GLY A 109 -3.45 1.95 4.12
N ILE A 110 -2.59 2.59 4.91
CA ILE A 110 -1.83 1.91 5.97
C ILE A 110 -2.82 1.43 7.03
N VAL A 111 -2.78 0.13 7.32
CA VAL A 111 -3.60 -0.52 8.33
C VAL A 111 -3.15 -0.08 9.73
N CYS A 112 -3.72 0.99 10.27
CA CYS A 112 -3.60 1.34 11.68
C CYS A 112 -4.94 1.24 12.42
N SER A 113 -4.88 0.92 13.71
CA SER A 113 -6.04 0.80 14.62
C SER A 113 -6.90 2.06 14.67
N SER A 114 -6.33 3.23 14.39
CA SER A 114 -6.97 4.54 14.49
C SER A 114 -7.79 4.93 13.25
N TRP A 115 -7.58 4.27 12.10
CA TRP A 115 -8.25 4.60 10.84
C TRP A 115 -9.34 3.58 10.46
N VAL A 116 -10.02 2.99 11.45
CA VAL A 116 -11.03 1.92 11.25
C VAL A 116 -12.12 2.32 10.28
N ARG A 117 -12.52 3.60 10.27
CA ARG A 117 -13.56 4.13 9.39
C ARG A 117 -13.06 4.37 7.97
N THR A 118 -11.84 4.88 7.81
CA THR A 118 -11.23 5.12 6.48
C THR A 118 -10.76 3.82 5.83
N ASN A 119 -10.23 2.89 6.65
CA ASN A 119 -9.86 1.52 6.28
C ASN A 119 -11.03 0.55 6.41
N ALA A 120 -12.24 1.03 6.74
CA ALA A 120 -13.43 0.24 6.56
C ALA A 120 -13.43 -0.19 5.11
N TYR A 121 -13.72 -1.46 4.88
CA TYR A 121 -13.77 -2.10 3.57
C TYR A 121 -12.42 -2.56 2.99
N ILE A 122 -11.30 -1.89 3.27
CA ILE A 122 -9.97 -2.26 2.73
C ILE A 122 -9.53 -3.70 3.09
N SER A 123 -9.92 -4.23 4.24
CA SER A 123 -9.63 -5.64 4.63
C SER A 123 -10.88 -6.52 4.63
N LYS A 124 -11.87 -6.19 3.78
CA LYS A 124 -13.28 -6.61 3.92
C LYS A 124 -13.89 -6.22 5.28
N ARG A 125 -13.25 -5.29 6.00
CA ARG A 125 -13.76 -4.77 7.28
C ARG A 125 -15.08 -4.06 7.07
N SER A 126 -16.00 -4.21 8.00
CA SER A 126 -17.28 -3.46 8.00
C SER A 126 -17.68 -3.18 9.44
N VAL A 127 -18.80 -2.46 9.62
CA VAL A 127 -19.42 -2.30 10.94
C VAL A 127 -19.72 -3.67 11.57
N LEU A 128 -20.08 -4.66 10.75
CA LEU A 128 -20.41 -6.02 11.19
C LEU A 128 -19.17 -6.93 11.31
N LEU A 129 -18.08 -6.62 10.59
CA LEU A 129 -16.84 -7.39 10.61
C LEU A 129 -15.64 -6.47 10.90
N PRO A 130 -15.46 -6.02 12.15
CA PRO A 130 -14.43 -5.03 12.51
C PRO A 130 -13.01 -5.58 12.40
N GLN A 131 -12.84 -6.90 12.39
CA GLN A 131 -11.54 -7.57 12.25
C GLN A 131 -11.14 -7.75 10.78
N GLY A 132 -12.09 -7.77 9.86
CA GLY A 132 -11.86 -8.06 8.44
C GLY A 132 -11.75 -9.56 8.18
N ASP A 133 -11.24 -9.92 7.01
CA ASP A 133 -11.04 -11.29 6.60
C ASP A 133 -9.78 -11.89 7.26
N VAL A 134 -9.95 -12.48 8.45
CA VAL A 134 -8.84 -13.04 9.24
C VAL A 134 -8.17 -14.25 8.59
N THR A 135 -8.73 -14.80 7.51
CA THR A 135 -8.08 -15.86 6.71
C THR A 135 -6.83 -15.37 6.01
N GLN A 136 -6.70 -14.06 5.81
CA GLN A 136 -5.51 -13.43 5.23
C GLN A 136 -4.47 -13.17 6.34
N PRO A 137 -3.26 -13.78 6.31
CA PRO A 137 -2.25 -13.63 7.36
C PRO A 137 -1.87 -12.18 7.66
N ARG A 138 -1.91 -11.31 6.65
CA ARG A 138 -1.67 -9.86 6.75
C ARG A 138 -2.70 -9.15 7.62
N ILE A 139 -3.97 -9.56 7.51
CA ILE A 139 -5.06 -9.01 8.34
C ILE A 139 -4.89 -9.47 9.78
N LEU A 140 -4.43 -10.70 10.01
CA LEU A 140 -4.12 -11.23 11.33
C LEU A 140 -2.98 -10.43 12.00
N SER A 141 -1.85 -10.24 11.30
CA SER A 141 -0.72 -9.44 11.79
C SER A 141 -1.12 -7.99 12.06
N ALA A 142 -1.91 -7.38 11.18
CA ALA A 142 -2.43 -6.02 11.38
C ALA A 142 -3.35 -5.93 12.61
N ASN A 143 -4.23 -6.90 12.83
CA ASN A 143 -5.10 -6.95 14.00
C ASN A 143 -4.31 -7.17 15.30
N SER A 144 -3.20 -7.92 15.25
CA SER A 144 -2.26 -8.11 16.36
C SER A 144 -1.56 -6.80 16.74
N MET A 145 -1.00 -6.08 15.75
CA MET A 145 -0.36 -4.77 15.96
C MET A 145 -1.35 -3.70 16.47
N ALA A 146 -2.60 -3.80 16.04
CA ALA A 146 -3.68 -2.91 16.46
C ALA A 146 -4.28 -3.26 17.83
N SER A 147 -3.72 -4.24 18.55
CA SER A 147 -4.21 -4.78 19.83
C SER A 147 -5.69 -5.21 19.80
N ARG A 148 -6.24 -5.54 18.63
CA ARG A 148 -7.66 -5.93 18.50
C ARG A 148 -7.95 -7.31 19.07
N PHE A 149 -6.94 -8.17 19.11
CA PHE A 149 -7.01 -9.46 19.81
C PHE A 149 -6.71 -9.35 21.30
N GLN A 150 -6.01 -8.29 21.74
CA GLN A 150 -5.64 -8.08 23.15
C GLN A 150 -6.84 -7.71 24.03
N CYS A 151 -7.93 -7.20 23.45
CA CYS A 151 -9.16 -6.95 24.22
C CYS A 151 -9.94 -8.25 24.52
N CYS A 152 -9.79 -9.29 23.68
CA CYS A 152 -10.48 -10.58 23.90
C CYS A 152 -9.76 -11.47 24.93
N THR A 153 -8.48 -11.25 25.23
CA THR A 153 -7.76 -12.07 26.23
C THR A 153 -8.05 -11.67 27.68
N LYS A 154 -8.64 -10.50 27.96
CA LYS A 154 -9.07 -10.13 29.33
C LYS A 154 -10.40 -10.76 29.76
N TYR A 155 -11.18 -11.29 28.80
CA TYR A 155 -12.41 -12.04 29.06
C TYR A 155 -12.28 -13.39 28.37
N GLY A 156 -11.61 -14.34 29.02
CA GLY A 156 -11.21 -15.63 28.46
C GLY A 156 -12.34 -16.51 27.93
N ARG A 157 -12.82 -16.21 26.71
CA ARG A 157 -13.65 -17.11 25.90
C ARG A 157 -13.62 -16.66 24.43
N CYS A 158 -13.55 -17.66 23.55
CA CYS A 158 -13.56 -17.57 22.09
C CYS A 158 -12.23 -17.18 21.44
N LEU A 159 -11.39 -18.19 21.22
CA LEU A 159 -11.11 -18.72 19.88
C LEU A 159 -10.19 -19.95 20.06
N LYS A 160 -10.79 -21.07 20.45
CA LYS A 160 -10.25 -22.40 20.14
C LYS A 160 -11.17 -22.97 19.08
N ASN A 161 -10.61 -23.29 17.92
CA ASN A 161 -11.24 -23.88 16.74
C ASN A 161 -11.79 -22.85 15.73
N ALA A 162 -10.88 -22.31 14.93
CA ALA A 162 -11.09 -22.02 13.51
C ALA A 162 -9.73 -22.14 12.81
#